data_AF-A0A8H7KKK0-F1
#
_entry.id   AF-A0A8H7KKK0-F1
#
_cell.length_a   1.000
_cell.length_b   1.000
_cell.length_c   1.000
_cell.angle_alpha   90.00
_cell.angle_beta   90.00
_cell.angle_gamma   90.00
#
_symmetry.space_group_name_H-M   'P 1'
#
loop_
_entity.id
_entity.type
_entity.pdbx_description
1 polymer ?
#
loop_
_entity_poly.entity_id
_entity_poly.type
_entity_poly.pdbx_seq_one_letter_code
_entity_poly.pdbx_strand_id
1 'polypeptide(L)'
;MPRIALPQITSVLTNVKLPPAPSDPPTLSDISVANLLIRDLMKAYVQNEKFDIEDVGRAVLYEHRLVASYIAANDHDQGVPAWFEAALQHAFAPLQTQLDDLRGKVDDLQLEGSKTRAMVAIMMNRSAGNGDDAAFEVVPFRDGSYPTLPPMSLPMMYNLLDHAHLLR
;
A
#
# COMPACT_ATOMS: atom_id res chain seq x y z
N MET A 1 26.49 11.47 3.16
CA MET A 1 25.77 11.18 4.42
C MET A 1 25.84 12.42 5.32
N PRO A 2 24.77 12.81 6.05
CA PRO A 2 24.85 13.91 7.00
C PRO A 2 25.77 13.55 8.18
N ARG A 3 26.61 14.50 8.63
CA ARG A 3 27.49 14.31 9.80
C ARG A 3 26.66 14.06 11.06
N ILE A 4 27.01 13.02 11.82
CA ILE A 4 26.32 12.66 13.06
C ILE A 4 26.88 13.51 14.19
N ALA A 5 26.04 14.41 14.73
CA ALA A 5 26.41 15.25 15.86
C ALA A 5 26.45 14.45 17.18
N LEU A 6 27.35 14.84 18.08
CA LEU A 6 27.42 14.30 19.44
C LEU A 6 26.11 14.54 20.21
N PRO A 7 25.74 13.64 21.14
CA PRO A 7 24.55 13.81 21.96
C PRO A 7 24.68 15.07 22.82
N GLN A 8 23.64 15.92 22.78
CA GLN A 8 23.56 17.12 23.60
C GLN A 8 23.11 16.72 25.01
N ILE A 9 24.06 16.41 25.89
CA ILE A 9 23.77 16.04 27.28
C ILE A 9 23.67 17.33 28.10
N THR A 10 22.50 17.56 28.71
CA THR A 10 22.16 18.82 29.39
C THR A 10 22.59 18.84 30.85
N SER A 11 22.78 17.67 31.47
CA SER A 11 23.29 17.56 32.84
C SER A 11 24.79 17.88 32.89
N VAL A 12 25.24 18.57 33.94
CA VAL A 12 26.66 18.88 34.16
C VAL A 12 27.41 17.56 34.35
N LEU A 13 28.04 17.08 33.28
CA LEU A 13 28.80 15.83 33.22
C LEU A 13 30.04 15.92 34.13
N THR A 14 29.88 15.72 35.43
CA THR A 14 31.03 15.69 36.35
C THR A 14 31.76 14.35 36.30
N ASN A 15 31.04 13.24 36.03
CA ASN A 15 31.61 11.88 36.11
C ASN A 15 31.55 11.07 34.80
N VAL A 16 30.67 11.40 33.85
CA VAL A 16 30.55 10.69 32.57
C VAL A 16 31.31 11.45 31.49
N LYS A 17 32.23 10.79 30.79
CA LYS A 17 32.99 11.42 29.69
C LYS A 17 32.22 11.26 28.40
N LEU A 18 32.02 12.37 27.68
CA LEU A 18 31.49 12.33 26.32
C LEU A 18 32.46 11.58 25.39
N PRO A 19 31.94 10.77 24.47
CA PRO A 19 32.77 10.08 23.49
C PRO A 19 33.40 11.07 22.51
N PRO A 20 34.53 10.69 21.86
CA PRO A 20 35.07 11.46 20.75
C PRO A 20 34.06 11.52 19.59
N ALA A 21 34.27 12.48 18.68
CA ALA A 21 33.48 12.53 17.45
C ALA A 21 33.61 11.21 16.68
N PRO A 22 32.50 10.66 16.14
CA PRO A 22 32.52 9.38 15.44
C PRO A 22 33.29 9.49 14.11
N SER A 23 33.79 8.37 13.61
CA SER A 23 34.43 8.29 12.29
C SER A 23 33.43 8.55 11.15
N ASP A 24 33.92 8.90 9.96
CA ASP A 24 33.10 9.08 8.74
C ASP A 24 33.65 8.21 7.60
N PRO A 25 33.01 7.06 7.27
CA PRO A 25 31.78 6.54 7.87
C PRO A 25 31.98 6.03 9.30
N PRO A 26 30.90 5.93 10.11
CA PRO A 26 30.98 5.33 11.44
C PRO A 26 31.55 3.92 11.37
N THR A 27 32.20 3.50 12.45
CA THR A 27 32.75 2.16 12.64
C THR A 27 31.98 1.39 13.71
N LEU A 28 32.16 0.07 13.78
CA LEU A 28 31.65 -0.74 14.91
C LEU A 28 32.22 -0.27 16.26
N SER A 29 33.43 0.30 16.26
CA SER A 29 34.03 0.91 17.44
C SER A 29 33.22 2.14 17.91
N ASP A 30 32.79 3.00 16.98
CA ASP A 30 31.96 4.18 17.32
C ASP A 30 30.62 3.76 17.94
N ILE A 31 29.98 2.70 17.40
CA ILE A 31 28.74 2.13 17.97
C ILE A 31 29.00 1.57 19.37
N SER A 32 30.08 0.83 19.56
CA SER A 32 30.44 0.24 20.86
C SER A 32 30.67 1.32 21.92
N VAL A 33 31.35 2.41 21.55
CA VAL A 33 31.59 3.57 22.41
C VAL A 33 30.28 4.27 22.79
N ALA A 34 29.33 4.41 21.86
CA ALA A 34 28.00 4.93 22.16
C ALA A 34 27.21 4.03 23.11
N ASN A 35 27.31 2.70 22.98
CA ASN A 35 26.70 1.77 23.92
C ASN A 35 27.28 1.90 25.33
N LEU A 36 28.60 2.08 25.45
CA LEU A 36 29.25 2.32 26.74
C LEU A 36 28.78 3.62 27.38
N LEU A 37 28.62 4.70 26.60
CA LEU A 37 28.06 5.96 27.09
C LEU A 37 26.65 5.75 27.69
N ILE A 38 25.77 4.99 27.03
CA ILE A 38 24.43 4.69 27.54
C ILE A 38 24.50 3.96 28.88
N ARG A 39 25.40 2.98 29.01
CA ARG A 39 25.60 2.24 30.27
C ARG A 39 26.11 3.14 31.39
N ASP A 40 27.05 4.02 31.10
CA ASP A 40 27.60 4.95 32.08
C ASP A 40 26.53 5.95 32.55
N LEU A 41 25.72 6.48 31.63
CA LEU A 41 24.59 7.35 31.96
C LEU A 41 23.52 6.64 32.78
N MET A 42 23.16 5.41 32.43
CA MET A 42 22.23 4.60 33.23
C MET A 42 22.76 4.33 34.64
N LYS A 43 24.05 4.04 34.78
CA LYS A 43 24.68 3.81 36.08
C LYS A 43 24.65 5.08 36.94
N ALA A 44 24.98 6.23 36.35
CA ALA A 44 24.94 7.53 37.03
C ALA A 44 23.51 7.90 37.47
N TYR A 45 22.52 7.65 36.61
CA TYR A 45 21.10 7.83 36.93
C TYR A 45 20.65 6.98 38.12
N VAL A 46 21.00 5.69 38.13
CA VAL A 46 20.67 4.77 39.25
C VAL A 46 21.34 5.21 40.56
N GLN A 47 22.53 5.81 40.49
CA GLN A 47 23.26 6.32 41.64
C GLN A 47 22.72 7.67 42.16
N ASN A 48 21.63 8.19 41.58
CA ASN A 48 21.02 9.47 41.94
C ASN A 48 21.99 10.65 41.84
N GLU A 49 23.01 10.52 40.98
CA GLU A 49 23.75 11.68 40.48
C GLU A 49 22.74 12.55 39.69
N LYS A 50 22.91 13.88 39.68
CA LYS A 50 21.96 14.83 39.05
C LYS A 50 21.92 14.67 37.52
N PHE A 51 21.34 13.57 37.06
CA PHE A 51 21.18 13.21 35.66
C PHE A 51 19.70 13.07 35.32
N ASP A 52 19.34 13.66 34.19
CA ASP A 52 18.02 13.52 33.61
C ASP A 52 17.92 12.23 32.80
N ILE A 53 16.77 11.55 32.87
CA ILE A 53 16.46 10.40 32.02
C ILE A 53 16.44 10.78 30.54
N GLU A 54 16.18 12.05 30.23
CA GLU A 54 16.30 12.57 28.86
C GLU A 54 17.71 12.42 28.28
N ASP A 55 18.76 12.54 29.10
CA ASP A 55 20.15 12.41 28.63
C ASP A 55 20.46 10.97 28.20
N VAL A 56 19.89 9.97 28.90
CA VAL A 56 19.93 8.56 28.47
C VAL A 56 19.23 8.41 27.12
N GLY A 57 18.03 9.00 26.97
CA GLY A 57 17.30 8.99 25.71
C GLY A 57 18.08 9.60 24.54
N ARG A 58 18.80 10.71 24.78
CA ARG A 58 19.65 11.35 23.76
C ARG A 58 20.84 10.48 23.37
N ALA A 59 21.45 9.76 24.32
CA ALA A 59 22.53 8.81 24.03
C ALA A 59 22.04 7.59 23.24
N VAL A 60 20.85 7.06 23.55
CA VAL A 60 20.20 5.99 22.77
C VAL A 60 19.94 6.43 21.33
N LEU A 61 19.39 7.64 21.13
CA LEU A 61 19.17 8.19 19.79
C LEU A 61 20.48 8.38 19.01
N TYR A 62 21.56 8.76 19.70
CA TYR A 62 22.89 8.87 19.10
C TYR A 62 23.42 7.50 18.63
N GLU A 63 23.34 6.45 19.45
CA GLU A 63 23.72 5.08 19.06
C GLU A 63 22.92 4.61 17.83
N HIS A 64 21.61 4.80 17.82
CA HIS A 64 20.76 4.40 16.70
C HIS A 64 21.13 5.12 15.39
N ARG A 65 21.52 6.40 15.46
CA ARG A 65 22.01 7.15 14.30
C ARG A 65 23.33 6.57 13.79
N LEU A 66 24.26 6.20 14.68
CA LEU A 66 25.51 5.55 14.30
C LEU A 66 25.26 4.20 13.62
N VAL A 67 24.37 3.37 14.19
CA VAL A 67 24.00 2.07 13.62
C VAL A 67 23.40 2.25 12.23
N ALA A 68 22.42 3.15 12.08
CA ALA A 68 21.78 3.41 10.80
C ALA A 68 22.77 3.91 9.73
N SER A 69 23.70 4.80 10.10
CA SER A 69 24.73 5.29 9.18
C SER A 69 25.83 4.27 8.90
N TYR A 70 26.20 3.42 9.86
CA TYR A 70 27.10 2.29 9.65
C TYR A 70 26.51 1.32 8.65
N ILE A 71 25.25 0.94 8.83
CA ILE A 71 24.49 0.12 7.87
C ILE A 71 24.47 0.83 6.52
N ALA A 72 24.02 2.07 6.43
CA ALA A 72 23.94 2.76 5.15
C ALA A 72 25.29 2.92 4.41
N ALA A 73 26.43 2.90 5.13
CA ALA A 73 27.76 3.00 4.55
C ALA A 73 28.42 1.64 4.23
N ASN A 74 28.08 0.58 4.95
CA ASN A 74 28.72 -0.74 4.84
C ASN A 74 27.78 -1.82 4.27
N ASP A 75 26.48 -1.54 4.24
CA ASP A 75 25.41 -2.49 3.96
C ASP A 75 24.74 -2.21 2.61
N HIS A 76 25.57 -1.91 1.60
CA HIS A 76 25.13 -2.05 0.22
C HIS A 76 24.96 -3.54 -0.17
N ASP A 77 25.50 -4.48 0.63
CA ASP A 77 25.66 -5.89 0.25
C ASP A 77 25.30 -6.96 1.32
N GLN A 78 24.82 -6.66 2.55
CA GLN A 78 24.08 -7.67 3.33
C GLN A 78 22.62 -7.73 2.92
N GLY A 79 22.45 -7.78 1.59
CA GLY A 79 21.19 -8.05 0.93
C GLY A 79 20.52 -9.23 1.60
N VAL A 80 19.24 -9.01 1.92
CA VAL A 80 18.19 -9.99 2.11
C VAL A 80 18.71 -11.43 1.95
N PRO A 81 18.72 -12.26 3.02
CA PRO A 81 19.25 -13.61 2.93
C PRO A 81 18.70 -14.35 1.71
N ALA A 82 19.54 -15.11 1.00
CA ALA A 82 19.13 -15.78 -0.25
C ALA A 82 17.87 -16.66 -0.10
N TRP A 83 17.58 -17.14 1.12
CA TRP A 83 16.37 -17.91 1.42
C TRP A 83 15.11 -17.05 1.54
N PHE A 84 15.21 -15.77 1.86
CA PHE A 84 14.09 -14.89 2.18
C PHE A 84 13.22 -14.60 0.95
N GLU A 85 13.83 -14.36 -0.21
CA GLU A 85 13.07 -14.18 -1.45
C GLU A 85 12.28 -15.45 -1.79
N ALA A 86 12.91 -16.62 -1.73
CA ALA A 86 12.25 -17.90 -1.96
C ALA A 86 11.11 -18.16 -0.95
N ALA A 87 11.33 -17.81 0.33
CA ALA A 87 10.30 -17.93 1.36
C ALA A 87 9.11 -17.01 1.11
N LEU A 88 9.34 -15.75 0.66
CA LEU A 88 8.27 -14.84 0.28
C LEU A 88 7.50 -15.35 -0.93
N GLN A 89 8.20 -15.78 -1.99
CA GLN A 89 7.55 -16.34 -3.18
C GLN A 89 6.67 -17.54 -2.81
N HIS A 90 7.18 -18.45 -1.98
CA HIS A 90 6.41 -19.60 -1.50
C HIS A 90 5.20 -19.18 -0.65
N ALA A 91 5.36 -18.17 0.22
CA ALA A 91 4.27 -17.67 1.06
C ALA A 91 3.18 -16.95 0.24
N PHE A 92 3.55 -16.26 -0.84
CA PHE A 92 2.61 -15.50 -1.67
C PHE A 92 2.01 -16.30 -2.84
N ALA A 93 2.61 -17.42 -3.24
CA ALA A 93 2.08 -18.24 -4.35
C ALA A 93 0.59 -18.63 -4.18
N PRO A 94 0.12 -19.09 -3.00
CA PRO A 94 -1.29 -19.41 -2.81
C PRO A 94 -2.22 -18.20 -2.99
N LEU A 95 -1.77 -17.02 -2.54
CA LEU A 95 -2.55 -15.77 -2.69
C LEU A 95 -2.66 -15.38 -4.16
N GLN A 96 -1.60 -15.56 -4.93
CA GLN A 96 -1.64 -15.28 -6.37
C GLN A 96 -2.63 -16.20 -7.07
N THR A 97 -2.62 -17.50 -6.76
CA THR A 97 -3.61 -18.46 -7.28
C THR A 97 -5.04 -18.10 -6.87
N GLN A 98 -5.26 -17.66 -5.62
CA GLN A 98 -6.58 -17.23 -5.16
C GLN A 98 -7.07 -15.97 -5.88
N LEU A 99 -6.18 -15.02 -6.17
CA LEU A 99 -6.53 -13.81 -6.92
C LEU A 99 -6.90 -14.14 -8.37
N ASP A 100 -6.18 -15.06 -9.01
CA ASP A 100 -6.49 -15.50 -10.37
C ASP A 100 -7.84 -16.25 -10.43
N ASP A 101 -8.13 -17.11 -9.46
CA ASP A 101 -9.42 -17.80 -9.35
C ASP A 101 -10.58 -16.82 -9.10
N LEU A 102 -10.40 -15.86 -8.19
CA LEU A 102 -11.40 -14.82 -7.94
C LEU A 102 -11.66 -13.97 -9.18
N ARG A 103 -10.61 -13.63 -9.93
CA ARG A 103 -10.74 -12.90 -11.18
C ARG A 103 -11.56 -13.69 -12.20
N GLY A 104 -11.27 -14.97 -12.39
CA GLY A 104 -12.04 -15.84 -13.27
C GLY A 104 -13.52 -15.91 -12.89
N LYS A 105 -13.82 -16.05 -11.59
CA LYS A 105 -15.21 -16.06 -11.10
C LYS A 105 -15.94 -14.74 -11.33
N VAL A 106 -15.24 -13.60 -11.21
CA VAL A 106 -15.83 -12.29 -11.50
C VAL A 106 -16.16 -12.17 -12.99
N ASP A 107 -15.25 -12.60 -13.87
CA ASP A 107 -15.46 -12.57 -15.31
C ASP A 107 -16.66 -13.47 -15.72
N ASP A 108 -16.76 -14.66 -15.13
CA ASP A 108 -17.89 -15.57 -15.34
C ASP A 108 -19.23 -14.98 -14.88
N LEU A 109 -19.25 -14.36 -13.69
CA LEU A 109 -20.44 -13.69 -13.15
C LEU A 109 -20.86 -12.50 -14.01
N GLN A 110 -19.92 -11.72 -14.52
CA GLN A 110 -20.20 -10.62 -15.42
C GLN A 110 -20.83 -11.13 -16.72
N LEU A 111 -20.27 -12.19 -17.30
CA LEU A 111 -20.80 -12.81 -18.51
C LEU A 111 -22.23 -13.33 -18.28
N GLU A 112 -22.47 -14.03 -17.17
CA GLU A 112 -23.78 -14.58 -16.86
C GLU A 112 -24.82 -13.48 -16.57
N GLY A 113 -24.41 -12.41 -15.88
CA GLY A 113 -25.23 -11.22 -15.67
C GLY A 113 -25.62 -10.54 -16.98
N SER A 114 -24.71 -10.47 -17.94
CA SER A 114 -24.97 -9.92 -19.28
C SER A 114 -25.98 -10.76 -20.07
N LYS A 115 -25.85 -12.09 -20.05
CA LYS A 115 -26.86 -12.98 -20.66
C LYS A 115 -28.22 -12.85 -20.01
N THR A 116 -28.26 -12.76 -18.67
CA THR A 116 -29.51 -12.63 -17.92
C THR A 116 -30.23 -11.33 -18.29
N ARG A 117 -29.52 -10.20 -18.35
CA ARG A 117 -30.10 -8.92 -18.79
C ARG A 117 -30.63 -8.98 -20.21
N ALA A 118 -29.88 -9.58 -21.14
CA ALA A 118 -30.35 -9.75 -22.51
C ALA A 118 -31.63 -10.60 -22.57
N MET A 119 -31.68 -11.70 -21.82
CA MET A 119 -32.85 -12.57 -21.75
C MET A 119 -34.08 -11.86 -21.18
N VAL A 120 -33.91 -11.09 -20.09
CA VAL A 120 -35.00 -10.31 -19.49
C VAL A 120 -35.54 -9.27 -20.45
N ALA A 121 -34.68 -8.50 -21.11
CA ALA A 121 -35.11 -7.51 -22.11
C ALA A 121 -35.87 -8.15 -23.27
N ILE A 122 -35.41 -9.31 -23.76
CA ILE A 122 -36.13 -10.08 -24.80
C ILE A 122 -37.50 -10.54 -24.31
N MET A 123 -37.59 -11.05 -23.08
CA MET A 123 -38.86 -11.50 -22.51
C MET A 123 -39.85 -10.33 -22.35
N MET A 124 -39.38 -9.20 -21.82
CA MET A 124 -40.19 -7.98 -21.67
C MET A 124 -40.70 -7.49 -23.02
N ASN A 125 -39.82 -7.43 -24.03
CA ASN A 125 -40.19 -7.04 -25.37
C ASN A 125 -41.22 -7.99 -26.00
N ARG A 126 -41.11 -9.30 -25.75
CA ARG A 126 -42.11 -10.26 -26.23
C ARG A 126 -43.46 -10.08 -25.56
N SER A 127 -43.50 -9.65 -24.29
CA SER A 127 -44.75 -9.41 -23.56
C SER A 127 -45.38 -8.04 -23.84
N ALA A 128 -44.61 -7.06 -24.32
CA ALA A 128 -45.06 -5.68 -24.56
C ALA A 128 -46.01 -5.53 -25.78
N GLY A 129 -46.30 -6.60 -26.51
CA GLY A 129 -47.24 -6.58 -27.63
C GLY A 129 -46.77 -5.67 -28.77
N ASN A 130 -47.57 -4.65 -29.10
CA ASN A 130 -47.22 -3.65 -30.12
C ASN A 130 -46.42 -2.46 -29.55
N GLY A 131 -46.18 -2.43 -28.24
CA GLY A 131 -45.41 -1.38 -27.59
C GLY A 131 -46.20 -0.10 -27.29
N ASP A 132 -47.53 -0.13 -27.36
CA ASP A 132 -48.39 1.02 -27.04
C ASP A 132 -48.50 1.24 -25.52
N ASP A 133 -48.59 0.15 -24.74
CA ASP A 133 -48.76 0.19 -23.28
C ASP A 133 -47.41 0.15 -22.51
N ALA A 134 -46.35 -0.36 -23.15
CA ALA A 134 -45.01 -0.44 -22.57
C ALA A 134 -43.95 -0.30 -23.66
N ALA A 135 -42.98 0.60 -23.46
CA ALA A 135 -41.88 0.77 -24.39
C ALA A 135 -40.98 -0.48 -24.44
N PHE A 136 -40.45 -0.79 -25.63
CA PHE A 136 -39.45 -1.86 -25.77
C PHE A 136 -38.14 -1.49 -25.08
N GLU A 137 -37.55 -2.46 -24.39
CA GLU A 137 -36.23 -2.36 -23.82
C GLU A 137 -35.14 -2.62 -24.87
N VAL A 138 -34.00 -1.95 -24.70
CA VAL A 138 -32.82 -2.20 -25.52
C VAL A 138 -32.18 -3.51 -25.08
N VAL A 139 -32.09 -4.48 -25.98
CA VAL A 139 -31.42 -5.76 -25.72
C VAL A 139 -29.91 -5.54 -25.82
N PRO A 140 -29.14 -5.72 -24.72
CA PRO A 140 -27.69 -5.66 -24.77
C PRO A 140 -27.11 -6.80 -25.62
N PHE A 141 -25.89 -6.61 -26.14
CA PHE A 141 -25.15 -7.66 -26.83
C PHE A 141 -24.75 -8.80 -25.90
N ARG A 142 -24.22 -9.88 -26.48
CA ARG A 142 -23.80 -11.08 -25.73
C ARG A 142 -22.70 -10.79 -24.71
N ASP A 143 -21.88 -9.78 -24.95
CA ASP A 143 -20.85 -9.30 -24.02
C ASP A 143 -21.40 -8.34 -22.95
N GLY A 144 -22.68 -7.98 -23.01
CA GLY A 144 -23.36 -7.05 -22.10
C GLY A 144 -23.27 -5.59 -22.47
N SER A 145 -22.54 -5.24 -23.53
CA SER A 145 -22.49 -3.86 -24.01
C SER A 145 -23.83 -3.47 -24.65
N TYR A 146 -24.22 -2.21 -24.50
CA TYR A 146 -25.46 -1.72 -25.10
C TYR A 146 -25.21 -1.24 -26.52
N PRO A 147 -26.08 -1.59 -27.48
CA PRO A 147 -25.95 -1.15 -28.87
C PRO A 147 -25.96 0.37 -29.03
N THR A 148 -26.65 1.08 -28.12
CA THR A 148 -26.79 2.54 -28.13
C THR A 148 -25.61 3.29 -27.52
N LEU A 149 -24.66 2.57 -26.90
CA LEU A 149 -23.46 3.18 -26.31
C LEU A 149 -22.24 2.97 -27.22
N PRO A 150 -21.19 3.79 -27.06
CA PRO A 150 -19.91 3.53 -27.72
C PRO A 150 -19.40 2.11 -27.42
N PRO A 151 -18.76 1.42 -28.40
CA PRO A 151 -18.30 1.95 -29.68
C PRO A 151 -19.36 1.93 -30.81
N MET A 152 -20.52 1.30 -30.60
CA MET A 152 -21.49 1.06 -31.68
C MET A 152 -22.46 2.24 -31.88
N SER A 153 -22.88 2.89 -30.79
CA SER A 153 -23.71 4.12 -30.79
C SER A 153 -24.91 4.06 -31.75
N LEU A 154 -25.55 2.89 -31.86
CA LEU A 154 -26.70 2.70 -32.73
C LEU A 154 -27.87 3.58 -32.25
N PRO A 155 -28.62 4.19 -33.18
CA PRO A 155 -29.76 5.03 -32.81
C PRO A 155 -30.80 4.19 -32.09
N MET A 156 -31.31 4.74 -30.99
CA MET A 156 -32.42 4.14 -30.25
C MET A 156 -33.68 4.18 -31.13
N MET A 157 -34.26 3.01 -31.41
CA MET A 157 -35.52 2.95 -32.15
C MET A 157 -36.67 3.08 -31.17
N TYR A 158 -37.40 4.19 -31.25
CA TYR A 158 -38.64 4.41 -30.52
C TYR A 158 -39.83 3.93 -31.36
N ASN A 159 -40.95 3.61 -30.70
CA ASN A 159 -42.18 3.25 -31.41
C ASN A 159 -42.67 4.44 -32.25
N LEU A 160 -43.04 4.17 -33.50
CA LEU A 160 -43.43 5.18 -34.51
C LEU A 160 -44.65 6.03 -34.11
N LEU A 161 -45.42 5.63 -33.08
CA LEU A 161 -46.60 6.33 -32.62
C LEU A 161 -46.29 7.62 -31.82
N ASP A 162 -45.11 7.75 -31.22
CA ASP A 162 -44.74 8.97 -30.47
C ASP A 162 -44.42 10.18 -31.36
N HIS A 163 -44.18 9.99 -32.67
CA HIS A 163 -43.92 11.09 -33.60
C HIS A 163 -45.17 11.63 -34.30
N ALA A 164 -46.31 10.94 -34.22
CA ALA A 164 -47.53 11.37 -34.90
C ALA A 164 -48.31 12.46 -34.13
N HIS A 165 -47.98 12.71 -32.86
CA HIS A 165 -48.62 13.76 -32.05
C HIS A 165 -47.88 15.11 -32.05
N LEU A 166 -46.72 15.22 -32.70
CA LEU A 166 -45.94 16.47 -32.81
C LEU A 166 -46.11 17.19 -34.16
N LEU A 167 -46.96 16.68 -35.06
CA LEU A 167 -47.25 17.29 -36.37
C LEU A 167 -48.77 17.52 -36.59
N ARG A 168 -49.47 18.03 -35.59
CA ARG A 168 -50.80 18.64 -35.76
C ARG A 168 -50.86 20.01 -35.12
#